data_AF-A0A3A8FJ73-F1
#
_entry.id   AF-A0A3A8FJ73-F1
#
_cell.length_a   1.000
_cell.length_b   1.000
_cell.length_c   1.000
_cell.angle_alpha   90.00
_cell.angle_beta   90.00
_cell.angle_gamma   90.00
#
_symmetry.space_group_name_H-M   'P 1'
#
loop_
_entity.id
_entity.type
_entity.pdbx_description
1 polymer ?
#
loop_
_entity_poly.entity_id
_entity_poly.type
_entity_poly.pdbx_seq_one_letter_code
_entity_poly.pdbx_strand_id
1 'polypeptide(L)' 'MTVAHTTLLEFLGKKITYDLAVDQSFDSSGYIQESGTVTGVLLELDGDHQLCIKLDGYTDSHEFVKFSEIKLKS' A
#
# COMPACT_ATOMS: atom_id res chain seq x y z
N MET A 1 22.94 2.59 1.13
CA MET A 1 21.80 2.61 2.06
C MET A 1 20.90 1.45 1.70
N THR A 2 20.88 0.39 2.51
CA THR A 2 20.30 -0.93 2.16
C THR A 2 19.09 -1.30 3.02
N VAL A 3 18.70 -0.39 3.93
CA VAL A 3 17.78 -0.68 5.04
C VAL A 3 16.30 -0.60 4.64
N ALA A 4 15.94 0.18 3.61
CA ALA A 4 14.55 0.34 3.17
C ALA A 4 14.00 -0.87 2.38
N HIS A 5 14.87 -1.59 1.64
CA HIS A 5 14.43 -2.75 0.85
C HIS A 5 14.13 -3.97 1.72
N THR A 6 14.86 -4.15 2.82
CA THR A 6 14.65 -5.28 3.74
C THR A 6 13.28 -5.20 4.40
N THR A 7 12.84 -4.00 4.80
CA THR A 7 11.53 -3.77 5.41
C THR A 7 10.37 -3.90 4.43
N LEU A 8 10.53 -3.58 3.14
CA LEU A 8 9.45 -3.72 2.15
C LEU A 8 9.10 -5.19 1.87
N LEU A 9 10.11 -6.06 1.75
CA LEU A 9 9.88 -7.49 1.53
C LEU A 9 9.22 -8.17 2.74
N GLU A 10 9.37 -7.62 3.95
CA GLU A 10 8.67 -8.12 5.15
C GLU A 10 7.16 -7.97 5.08
N PHE A 11 6.62 -7.16 4.16
CA PHE A 11 5.18 -7.02 3.97
C PHE A 11 4.59 -8.16 3.13
N LEU A 12 5.37 -8.88 2.34
CA LEU A 12 4.86 -9.95 1.47
C LEU A 12 4.09 -11.01 2.27
N GLY A 13 2.87 -11.31 1.81
CA GLY A 13 1.96 -12.25 2.45
C GLY A 13 1.28 -11.72 3.72
N LYS A 14 1.63 -10.53 4.20
CA LYS A 14 0.97 -9.91 5.36
C LYS A 14 -0.30 -9.21 4.93
N LYS A 15 -1.28 -9.26 5.82
CA LYS A 15 -2.46 -8.42 5.79
C LYS A 15 -2.11 -7.06 6.39
N ILE A 16 -2.46 -5.98 5.70
CA ILE A 16 -2.22 -4.61 6.12
C ILE A 16 -3.51 -3.79 6.05
N THR A 17 -3.59 -2.79 6.91
CA THR A 17 -4.59 -1.71 6.83
C THR A 17 -3.83 -0.40 6.68
N TYR A 18 -4.27 0.44 5.75
CA TYR A 18 -3.61 1.69 5.45
C TYR A 18 -4.62 2.78 5.11
N ASP A 19 -4.24 4.03 5.39
CA ASP A 19 -4.94 5.19 4.85
C ASP A 19 -4.29 5.59 3.53
N LEU A 20 -5.10 5.78 2.49
CA LEU A 20 -4.71 6.29 1.18
C LEU A 20 -5.25 7.73 1.04
N ALA A 21 -4.39 8.66 0.62
CA ALA A 21 -4.82 10.02 0.33
C ALA A 21 -5.71 10.04 -0.91
N VAL A 22 -6.88 10.67 -0.81
CA VAL A 22 -7.83 10.87 -1.90
C VAL A 22 -8.23 12.33 -2.02
N ASP A 23 -8.77 12.69 -3.17
CA ASP A 23 -9.38 13.99 -3.34
C ASP A 23 -10.54 14.19 -2.35
N GLN A 24 -10.68 15.40 -1.81
CA GLN A 24 -11.74 15.71 -0.84
C GLN A 24 -13.16 15.63 -1.42
N SER A 25 -13.28 15.62 -2.76
CA SER A 25 -14.54 15.31 -3.45
C SER A 25 -14.99 13.85 -3.28
N PHE A 26 -14.05 12.94 -3.00
CA PHE A 26 -14.35 11.53 -2.69
C PHE A 26 -14.63 11.31 -1.21
N ASP A 27 -13.79 11.84 -0.32
CA ASP A 27 -14.01 11.80 1.12
C ASP A 27 -13.60 13.11 1.78
N SER A 28 -14.46 13.67 2.62
CA SER A 28 -14.22 14.97 3.28
C SER A 28 -12.96 15.03 4.16
N SER A 29 -12.47 13.89 4.65
CA SER A 29 -11.22 13.79 5.39
C SER A 29 -9.99 13.87 4.49
N GLY A 30 -10.14 13.62 3.18
CA GLY A 30 -9.06 13.48 2.22
C GLY A 30 -8.33 12.13 2.31
N TYR A 31 -8.88 11.16 3.05
CA TYR A 31 -8.30 9.83 3.19
C TYR A 31 -9.39 8.75 3.15
N ILE A 32 -9.07 7.63 2.50
CA ILE A 32 -9.85 6.39 2.63
C ILE A 32 -9.01 5.35 3.35
N GLN A 33 -9.66 4.53 4.18
CA GLN A 33 -8.99 3.43 4.84
C GLN A 33 -9.27 2.13 4.09
N GLU A 34 -8.20 1.49 3.62
CA GLU A 34 -8.25 0.24 2.87
C GLU A 34 -7.56 -0.89 3.64
N SER A 35 -7.95 -2.12 3.32
CA SER A 35 -7.39 -3.34 3.92
C SER A 35 -7.15 -4.38 2.86
N GLY A 36 -6.03 -5.10 2.96
CA GLY A 36 -5.71 -6.12 1.98
C GLY A 36 -4.48 -6.92 2.32
N THR A 37 -4.19 -7.92 1.48
CA THR A 37 -2.99 -8.76 1.60
C THR A 37 -1.96 -8.34 0.57
N VAL A 38 -0.73 -8.09 0.99
CA VAL A 38 0.36 -7.76 0.06
C VAL A 38 0.79 -9.02 -0.68
N THR A 39 0.61 -9.02 -2.00
CA THR A 39 0.93 -10.17 -2.87
C THR A 39 2.21 -9.95 -3.68
N GLY A 40 2.69 -8.71 -3.76
CA GLY A 40 3.91 -8.35 -4.49
C GLY A 40 4.51 -7.03 -4.01
N VAL A 41 5.77 -6.80 -4.38
CA VAL A 41 6.47 -5.53 -4.16
C VAL A 41 7.14 -5.15 -5.47
N LEU A 42 6.95 -3.91 -5.91
CA LEU A 42 7.63 -3.34 -7.07
C LEU A 42 8.76 -2.42 -6.58
N LEU A 43 10.00 -2.80 -6.87
CA LEU A 43 11.18 -2.02 -6.53
C LEU A 43 11.53 -1.07 -7.68
N GLU A 44 11.16 0.19 -7.54
CA GLU A 44 11.56 1.25 -8.46
C GLU A 44 12.97 1.79 -8.17
N LEU A 45 13.67 2.22 -9.22
CA LEU A 45 15.06 2.69 -9.14
C LEU A 45 15.19 4.11 -8.57
N ASP A 46 14.09 4.86 -8.54
CA ASP A 46 14.00 6.20 -7.94
C ASP A 46 13.79 6.14 -6.42
N GLY A 47 13.56 4.95 -5.86
CA GLY A 47 13.31 4.72 -4.44
C GLY A 47 11.84 4.85 -4.02
N ASP A 48 10.93 5.21 -4.94
CA ASP A 48 9.50 5.33 -4.67
C ASP A 48 8.78 4.00 -4.94
N HIS A 49 9.09 2.99 -4.11
CA HIS A 49 8.61 1.63 -4.30
C HIS A 49 7.10 1.48 -4.09
N GLN A 50 6.52 0.44 -4.69
CA GLN A 50 5.08 0.17 -4.60
C GLN A 50 4.80 -1.20 -3.98
N LEU A 51 3.67 -1.31 -3.29
CA LEU A 51 3.10 -2.57 -2.82
C LEU A 51 1.97 -3.00 -3.74
N CYS A 52 1.96 -4.26 -4.16
CA CYS A 52 0.81 -4.87 -4.81
C CYS A 52 -0.06 -5.49 -3.72
N ILE A 53 -1.28 -4.98 -3.58
CA ILE A 53 -2.20 -5.33 -2.50
C ILE A 53 -3.46 -5.91 -3.12
N LYS A 54 -3.80 -7.13 -2.70
CA LYS A 54 -5.11 -7.71 -2.95
C LYS A 54 -6.10 -7.18 -1.91
N LEU A 55 -7.04 -6.34 -2.34
CA LEU A 55 -8.00 -5.68 -1.44
C LEU A 55 -9.02 -6.68 -0.88
N ASP A 56 -9.39 -6.50 0.38
CA ASP A 56 -10.49 -7.24 0.99
C ASP A 56 -11.84 -6.76 0.43
N GLY A 57 -12.78 -7.69 0.23
CA GLY A 57 -14.14 -7.34 -0.23
C GLY A 57 -14.29 -7.19 -1.75
N TYR A 58 -13.19 -7.22 -2.50
CA TYR A 58 -13.20 -7.22 -3.97
C TYR A 58 -12.58 -8.52 -4.49
N THR A 59 -13.37 -9.31 -5.24
CA THR A 59 -13.01 -10.70 -5.56
C THR A 59 -11.75 -10.84 -6.42
N ASP A 60 -11.33 -9.78 -7.13
CA ASP A 60 -10.11 -9.76 -7.96
C ASP A 60 -9.42 -8.39 -8.03
N SER A 61 -9.64 -7.49 -7.06
CA SER A 61 -8.94 -6.19 -7.08
C SER A 61 -7.52 -6.32 -6.53
N HIS A 62 -6.54 -6.12 -7.41
CA HIS A 62 -5.15 -5.91 -7.04
C HIS A 62 -4.77 -4.49 -7.41
N GLU A 63 -4.27 -3.75 -6.44
CA GLU A 63 -3.82 -2.38 -6.64
C GLU A 63 -2.35 -2.26 -6.32
N PHE A 64 -1.66 -1.50 -7.17
CA PHE A 64 -0.32 -1.05 -6.87
C PHE A 64 -0.43 0.31 -6.21
N VAL A 65 0.07 0.40 -4.99
CA VAL A 65 0.03 1.63 -4.20
C VAL A 65 1.45 2.01 -3.82
N LYS A 66 1.81 3.26 -4.06
CA LYS A 66 3.12 3.79 -3.68
C LYS A 66 3.27 3.78 -2.17
N PHE A 67 4.40 3.29 -1.70
CA PHE A 67 4.68 3.21 -0.28
C PHE A 67 4.73 4.61 0.36
N SER A 68 5.13 5.63 -0.40
CA SER A 68 5.15 7.03 0.03
C SER A 68 3.76 7.65 0.19
N GLU A 69 2.73 7.08 -0.43
CA GLU A 69 1.35 7.61 -0.44
C GLU A 69 0.44 6.96 0.62
N ILE A 70 0.90 5.87 1.24
CA ILE A 70 0.14 5.14 2.26
C ILE A 70 0.62 5.45 3.66
N LYS A 71 -0.33 5.47 4.60
CA LYS A 71 -0.04 5.49 6.03
C LYS A 71 -0.51 4.20 6.66
N LEU A 72 0.45 3.31 6.94
CA LEU A 72 0.19 2.03 7.61
C LEU A 72 -0.38 2.25 9.01
N LYS A 73 -1.43 1.50 9.35
CA LYS A 73 -1.93 1.39 10.72
C LYS A 73 -1.40 0.12 11.38
N SER A 74 -1.00 0.26 12.65
CA SER A 74 -0.54 -0.84 13.51
C SER A 74 -1.70 -1.61 14.11
#